data_AF-A0A9P6MDE6-F1
#
_entry.id   AF-A0A9P6MDE6-F1
#
_cell.length_a   1.000
_cell.length_b   1.000
_cell.length_c   1.000
_cell.angle_alpha   90.00
_cell.angle_beta   90.00
_cell.angle_gamma   90.00
#
_symmetry.space_group_name_H-M   'P 1'
#
loop_
_entity.id
_entity.type
_entity.pdbx_description
1 polymer ?
#
loop_
_entity_poly.entity_id
_entity_poly.type
_entity_poly.pdbx_seq_one_letter_code
_entity_poly.pdbx_strand_id
1 'polypeptide(L)'
;MFGPGSLYNAINYFFLIGFLLPIPFYYLKKVSSVSWLQYIHLPILLSSTGLMPPAQAYNYTNWLAMGFMFQFFARRYRPEWHLRFTYVLSSAMDSGTAFCVLISFFIFTNRNVYMDDWWGTRSDLCPLDGSPWIPVDTEA
;
A
#
# COMPACT_ATOMS: atom_id res chain seq x y z
N MET A 1 -11.52 7.77 -20.15
CA MET A 1 -11.43 7.26 -18.77
C MET A 1 -11.64 8.34 -17.70
N PHE A 2 -11.20 9.60 -17.85
CA PHE A 2 -11.33 10.64 -16.80
C PHE A 2 -12.28 11.81 -17.12
N GLY A 3 -13.01 11.76 -18.24
CA GLY A 3 -13.92 12.83 -18.69
C GLY A 3 -15.24 12.93 -17.92
N PRO A 4 -16.06 13.97 -18.17
CA PRO A 4 -17.37 14.16 -17.53
C PRO A 4 -18.28 12.96 -17.84
N GLY A 5 -18.84 12.32 -16.80
CA GLY A 5 -19.70 11.13 -16.92
C GLY A 5 -18.98 9.77 -16.84
N SER A 6 -17.65 9.74 -16.68
CA SER A 6 -16.90 8.49 -16.53
C SER A 6 -16.70 8.09 -15.06
N LEU A 7 -16.70 6.78 -14.79
CA LEU A 7 -16.60 6.18 -13.45
C LEU A 7 -15.36 6.65 -12.66
N TYR A 8 -14.27 7.01 -13.35
CA TYR A 8 -13.02 7.48 -12.74
C TYR A 8 -12.93 9.01 -12.59
N ASN A 9 -13.97 9.78 -12.98
CA ASN A 9 -13.96 11.24 -12.87
C ASN A 9 -13.84 11.71 -11.40
N ALA A 10 -14.44 10.96 -10.46
CA ALA A 10 -14.35 11.23 -9.02
C ALA A 10 -12.91 11.19 -8.48
N ILE A 11 -12.02 10.40 -9.09
CA ILE A 11 -10.64 10.22 -8.62
C ILE A 11 -9.79 11.48 -8.89
N ASN A 12 -10.12 12.27 -9.92
CA ASN A 12 -9.41 13.54 -10.16
C ASN A 12 -9.58 14.54 -9.02
N TYR A 13 -10.72 14.49 -8.30
CA TYR A 13 -10.97 15.36 -7.16
C TYR A 13 -10.14 14.99 -5.93
N PHE A 14 -9.65 13.74 -5.82
CA PHE A 14 -8.74 13.35 -4.74
C PHE A 14 -7.40 14.08 -4.80
N PHE A 15 -6.95 14.52 -5.99
CA PHE A 15 -5.75 15.35 -6.13
C PHE A 15 -5.93 16.73 -5.48
N LEU A 16 -7.08 17.37 -5.72
CA LEU A 16 -7.45 18.64 -5.10
C LEU A 16 -7.64 18.49 -3.59
N ILE A 17 -8.29 17.42 -3.15
CA ILE A 17 -8.47 17.10 -1.73
C ILE A 17 -7.11 16.89 -1.05
N GLY A 18 -6.20 16.13 -1.67
CA GLY A 18 -4.85 15.91 -1.15
C GLY A 18 -4.02 17.20 -1.03
N PHE A 19 -4.18 18.14 -1.97
CA PHE A 19 -3.54 19.46 -1.91
C PHE A 19 -4.13 20.37 -0.83
N LEU A 20 -5.45 20.34 -0.65
CA LEU A 20 -6.16 21.15 0.33
C LEU A 20 -6.02 20.62 1.76
N LEU A 21 -5.93 19.31 1.98
CA LEU A 21 -5.90 18.66 3.29
C LEU A 21 -4.78 19.13 4.26
N PRO A 22 -3.54 19.42 3.83
CA PRO A 22 -2.51 19.92 4.74
C PRO A 22 -2.78 21.32 5.28
N ILE A 23 -3.58 22.15 4.59
CA ILE A 23 -3.86 23.54 4.96
C ILE A 23 -4.73 23.66 6.24
N PRO A 24 -5.92 23.03 6.34
CA PRO A 24 -6.72 23.09 7.56
C PRO A 24 -6.03 22.38 8.71
N PHE A 25 -5.25 21.32 8.46
CA PHE A 25 -4.50 20.63 9.51
C PHE A 25 -3.33 21.45 10.07
N TYR A 26 -2.67 22.26 9.24
CA TYR A 26 -1.68 23.23 9.71
C TYR A 26 -2.31 24.27 10.64
N TYR A 27 -3.49 24.79 10.30
CA TYR A 27 -4.23 25.72 11.15
C TYR A 27 -4.76 25.07 12.43
N LEU A 28 -5.29 23.85 12.36
CA LEU A 28 -5.74 23.10 13.55
C LEU A 28 -4.58 22.80 14.51
N LYS A 29 -3.39 22.48 13.99
CA LYS A 29 -2.18 22.29 14.81
C LYS A 29 -1.73 23.58 15.50
N LYS A 30 -2.03 24.75 14.92
CA LYS A 30 -1.69 26.07 15.48
C LYS A 30 -2.69 26.53 16.54
N VAL A 31 -3.96 26.12 16.44
CA VAL A 31 -5.04 26.54 17.36
C VAL A 31 -5.22 25.55 18.52
N SER A 32 -4.96 24.27 18.32
CA SER A 32 -5.14 23.25 19.36
C SER A 32 -3.81 22.97 20.08
N SER A 33 -3.77 23.21 21.39
CA SER A 33 -2.71 22.78 22.32
C SER A 33 -2.78 21.28 22.65
N VAL A 34 -3.43 20.47 21.80
CA VAL A 34 -3.72 19.06 22.08
C VAL A 34 -2.56 18.22 21.58
N SER A 35 -1.79 17.68 22.52
CA SER A 35 -0.51 17.01 22.27
C SER A 35 -0.61 15.73 21.43
N TRP A 36 -1.80 15.19 21.16
CA TRP A 36 -1.97 13.98 20.36
C TRP A 36 -2.04 14.26 18.84
N LEU A 37 -2.55 15.42 18.42
CA LEU A 37 -2.71 15.79 17.00
C LEU A 37 -1.38 15.97 16.27
N GLN A 38 -0.28 16.19 17.00
CA GLN A 38 1.08 16.25 16.46
C GLN A 38 1.67 14.88 16.07
N TYR A 39 1.10 13.77 16.53
CA TYR A 39 1.55 12.41 16.15
C TYR A 39 0.83 11.86 14.92
N ILE A 40 -0.22 12.52 14.45
CA ILE A 40 -1.00 12.10 13.28
C ILE A 40 -0.40 12.73 12.03
N HIS A 41 0.36 11.94 11.27
CA HIS A 41 0.89 12.34 9.98
C HIS A 41 -0.11 11.99 8.87
N LEU A 42 -1.03 12.90 8.59
CA LEU A 42 -2.00 12.76 7.49
C LEU A 42 -1.42 12.52 6.10
N PRO A 43 -0.26 13.08 5.73
CA PRO A 43 0.35 12.74 4.44
C PRO A 43 0.66 11.24 4.33
N ILE A 44 1.06 10.61 5.45
CA ILE A 44 1.34 9.17 5.50
C ILE A 44 0.02 8.39 5.43
N LEU A 45 -1.01 8.83 6.16
CA LEU A 45 -2.32 8.18 6.12
C LEU A 45 -2.96 8.27 4.72
N LEU A 46 -2.99 9.45 4.10
CA LEU A 46 -3.52 9.59 2.74
C LEU A 46 -2.69 8.82 1.71
N SER A 47 -1.36 8.81 1.84
CA SER A 47 -0.48 8.03 0.95
C SER A 47 -0.74 6.53 1.07
N SER A 48 -0.86 6.00 2.30
CA SER A 48 -1.20 4.59 2.54
C SER A 48 -2.60 4.23 2.04
N THR A 49 -3.57 5.13 2.15
CA THR A 49 -4.97 4.87 1.70
C THR A 49 -5.12 5.05 0.18
N GLY A 50 -4.22 5.77 -0.48
CA GLY A 50 -4.22 5.95 -1.94
C GLY A 50 -3.93 4.66 -2.73
N LEU A 51 -3.23 3.70 -2.13
CA LEU A 51 -2.96 2.38 -2.71
C LEU A 51 -4.07 1.35 -2.41
N MET A 52 -5.13 1.75 -1.70
CA MET A 52 -6.19 0.84 -1.25
C MET A 52 -7.14 0.36 -2.36
N PRO A 53 -7.43 1.11 -3.45
CA PRO A 53 -8.40 0.64 -4.44
C PRO A 53 -8.02 -0.66 -5.17
N PRO A 54 -6.72 -0.98 -5.39
CA PRO A 54 -6.32 -2.27 -5.98
C PRO A 54 -5.57 -3.24 -5.05
N ALA A 55 -5.28 -2.87 -3.79
CA ALA A 55 -4.42 -3.69 -2.94
C ALA A 55 -5.23 -4.69 -2.09
N GLN A 56 -4.99 -5.98 -2.32
CA GLN A 56 -5.56 -7.05 -1.51
C GLN A 56 -5.16 -6.91 -0.03
N ALA A 57 -6.06 -7.27 0.89
CA ALA A 57 -5.93 -7.04 2.33
C ALA A 57 -4.64 -7.60 2.98
N TYR A 58 -4.03 -8.63 2.38
CA TYR A 58 -2.77 -9.18 2.86
C TYR A 58 -1.59 -8.20 2.70
N ASN A 59 -1.60 -7.32 1.69
CA ASN A 59 -0.50 -6.39 1.44
C ASN A 59 -0.30 -5.44 2.61
N TYR A 60 -1.40 -4.85 3.11
CA TYR A 60 -1.36 -3.96 4.27
C TYR A 60 -1.05 -4.69 5.57
N THR A 61 -1.61 -5.88 5.76
CA THR A 61 -1.37 -6.70 6.96
C THR A 61 0.11 -7.11 7.06
N ASN A 62 0.71 -7.52 5.93
CA ASN A 62 2.12 -7.87 5.88
C ASN A 62 3.03 -6.65 6.06
N TRP A 63 2.70 -5.52 5.44
CA TRP A 63 3.42 -4.27 5.63
C TRP A 63 3.42 -3.81 7.10
N LEU A 64 2.25 -3.85 7.76
CA LEU A 64 2.13 -3.53 9.18
C LEU A 64 2.90 -4.52 10.06
N ALA A 65 2.82 -5.82 9.77
CA ALA A 65 3.53 -6.85 10.52
C ALA A 65 5.06 -6.67 10.43
N MET A 66 5.59 -6.47 9.22
CA MET A 66 7.00 -6.19 8.99
C MET A 66 7.42 -4.88 9.64
N GLY A 67 6.64 -3.82 9.46
CA GLY A 67 6.88 -2.52 10.09
C GLY A 67 6.93 -2.63 11.62
N PHE A 68 5.99 -3.35 12.22
CA PHE A 68 5.98 -3.63 13.66
C PHE A 68 7.19 -4.45 14.08
N MET A 69 7.54 -5.51 13.35
CA MET A 69 8.69 -6.35 13.67
C MET A 69 9.99 -5.53 13.71
N PHE A 70 10.26 -4.72 12.68
CA PHE A 70 11.47 -3.88 12.64
C PHE A 70 11.42 -2.72 13.63
N GLN A 71 10.32 -1.97 13.68
CA GLN A 71 10.24 -0.77 14.53
C GLN A 71 10.06 -1.09 16.02
N PHE A 72 9.47 -2.24 16.37
CA PHE A 72 9.32 -2.67 17.76
C PHE A 72 10.51 -3.52 18.20
N PHE A 73 10.82 -4.63 17.52
CA PHE A 73 11.88 -5.53 18.00
C PHE A 73 13.27 -4.97 17.73
N ALA A 74 13.61 -4.60 16.49
CA ALA A 74 14.97 -4.18 16.19
C ALA A 74 15.33 -2.87 16.93
N ARG A 75 14.38 -1.94 17.07
CA ARG A 75 14.57 -0.71 17.86
C ARG A 75 14.67 -0.95 19.37
N ARG A 76 13.90 -1.88 19.94
CA ARG A 76 13.88 -2.14 21.40
C ARG A 76 15.08 -2.95 21.87
N TYR A 77 15.48 -3.97 21.10
CA TYR A 77 16.50 -4.93 21.53
C TYR A 77 17.91 -4.58 21.06
N ARG A 78 18.08 -3.89 19.93
CA ARG A 78 19.41 -3.53 19.36
C ARG A 78 19.39 -2.17 18.63
N PRO A 79 19.22 -1.04 19.35
CA PRO A 79 19.09 0.28 18.73
C PRO A 79 20.30 0.71 17.89
N GLU A 80 21.53 0.41 18.35
CA GLU A 80 22.77 0.73 17.63
C GLU A 80 22.87 0.02 16.27
N TRP A 81 22.43 -1.23 16.22
CA TRP A 81 22.40 -1.99 14.98
C TRP A 81 21.32 -1.45 14.03
N HIS A 82 20.13 -1.16 14.56
CA HIS A 82 19.02 -0.61 13.79
C HIS A 82 19.40 0.74 13.14
N LEU A 83 20.03 1.66 13.87
CA LEU A 83 20.44 2.96 13.33
C LEU A 83 21.46 2.84 12.19
N ARG A 84 22.36 1.84 12.25
CA ARG A 84 23.42 1.66 11.23
C ARG A 84 22.96 0.87 10.02
N PHE A 85 22.13 -0.16 10.21
CA PHE A 85 21.86 -1.15 9.17
C PHE A 85 20.44 -1.11 8.59
N THR A 86 19.48 -0.39 9.17
CA THR A 86 18.09 -0.39 8.66
C THR A 86 17.98 0.09 7.22
N TYR A 87 18.73 1.11 6.81
CA TYR A 87 18.72 1.58 5.42
C TYR A 87 19.38 0.58 4.46
N VAL A 88 20.46 -0.07 4.88
CA VAL A 88 21.13 -1.11 4.08
C VAL A 88 20.24 -2.34 3.95
N LEU A 89 19.55 -2.73 5.02
CA LEU A 89 18.62 -3.85 4.99
C LEU A 89 17.40 -3.55 4.13
N SER A 90 16.86 -2.33 4.18
CA SER A 90 15.75 -1.92 3.31
C SER A 90 16.13 -1.97 1.84
N SER A 91 17.32 -1.49 1.47
CA SER A 91 17.80 -1.56 0.08
C SER A 91 18.14 -2.99 -0.34
N ALA A 92 18.71 -3.79 0.55
CA ALA A 92 18.94 -5.22 0.31
C ALA A 92 17.62 -5.98 0.08
N MET A 93 16.60 -5.71 0.88
CA MET A 93 15.28 -6.34 0.73
C MET A 93 14.64 -5.96 -0.60
N ASP A 94 14.63 -4.67 -0.98
CA ASP A 94 14.09 -4.21 -2.24
C ASP A 94 14.79 -4.86 -3.45
N SER A 95 16.13 -4.82 -3.46
CA SER A 95 16.94 -5.49 -4.49
C SER A 95 16.75 -7.02 -4.52
N GLY A 96 16.56 -7.64 -3.35
CA GLY A 96 16.26 -9.06 -3.21
C GLY A 96 14.91 -9.44 -3.81
N THR A 97 13.86 -8.63 -3.59
CA THR A 97 12.56 -8.84 -4.23
C THR A 97 12.66 -8.76 -5.75
N ALA A 98 13.35 -7.75 -6.28
CA ALA A 98 13.56 -7.61 -7.73
C ALA A 98 14.32 -8.81 -8.31
N PHE A 99 15.34 -9.29 -7.61
CA PHE A 99 16.10 -10.47 -8.00
C PHE A 99 15.25 -11.76 -7.98
N CYS A 100 14.46 -11.96 -6.93
CA CYS A 100 13.54 -13.10 -6.83
C CYS A 100 12.51 -13.08 -7.96
N VAL A 101 11.92 -11.93 -8.27
CA VAL A 101 10.96 -11.77 -9.38
C VAL A 101 11.61 -12.13 -10.71
N LEU A 102 12.83 -11.66 -10.95
CA LEU A 102 13.58 -11.96 -12.17
C LEU A 102 13.87 -13.45 -12.30
N ILE A 103 14.30 -14.11 -11.22
CA ILE A 103 14.50 -15.57 -11.20
C ILE A 103 13.18 -16.30 -11.48
N SER A 104 12.10 -15.94 -10.79
CA SER A 104 10.78 -16.56 -11.00
C SER A 104 10.34 -16.41 -12.45
N PHE A 105 10.51 -15.22 -13.04
CA PHE A 105 10.19 -14.98 -14.44
C PHE A 105 10.95 -15.93 -15.37
N PHE A 106 12.26 -16.10 -15.18
CA PHE A 106 13.05 -17.00 -16.03
C PHE A 106 12.65 -18.47 -15.86
N ILE A 107 12.33 -18.91 -14.63
CA ILE A 107 11.92 -20.29 -14.36
C ILE A 107 10.57 -20.60 -15.02
N PHE A 108 9.57 -19.74 -14.84
CA PHE A 108 8.22 -19.97 -15.35
C PHE A 108 8.12 -19.74 -16.87
N THR A 109 8.72 -18.66 -17.38
CA THR A 109 8.65 -18.31 -18.80
C THR A 109 9.41 -19.29 -19.69
N ASN A 110 10.61 -19.76 -19.30
CA ASN A 110 11.33 -20.75 -20.12
C ASN A 110 10.62 -22.09 -20.20
N ARG A 111 9.92 -22.50 -19.14
CA ARG A 111 9.20 -23.78 -19.12
C ARG A 111 7.76 -23.67 -19.63
N ASN A 112 7.27 -22.48 -19.99
CA ASN A 112 5.86 -22.23 -20.31
C ASN A 112 4.89 -22.85 -19.28
N VAL A 113 5.27 -22.80 -18.00
CA VAL A 113 4.46 -23.34 -16.90
C VAL A 113 3.66 -22.19 -16.31
N TYR A 114 2.34 -22.32 -16.38
CA TYR A 114 1.41 -21.45 -15.66
C TYR A 114 1.36 -21.90 -14.19
N MET A 115 1.26 -20.95 -13.26
CA MET A 115 1.03 -21.30 -11.85
C MET A 115 -0.37 -21.91 -11.70
N ASP A 116 -0.45 -23.07 -11.05
CA ASP A 116 -1.72 -23.69 -10.67
C ASP A 116 -2.50 -22.83 -9.67
N ASP A 117 -3.82 -23.01 -9.61
CA ASP A 117 -4.73 -22.32 -8.69
C ASP A 117 -4.49 -22.74 -7.23
N TRP A 118 -3.49 -22.14 -6.60
CA TRP A 118 -3.20 -22.27 -5.17
C TRP A 118 -3.61 -21.01 -4.40
N TRP A 119 -3.60 -21.09 -3.08
CA TRP A 119 -4.04 -20.00 -2.19
C TRP A 119 -3.33 -18.66 -2.41
N GLY A 120 -2.17 -18.61 -3.06
CA GLY A 120 -1.46 -17.36 -3.40
C GLY A 120 -1.73 -16.81 -4.80
N THR A 121 -2.32 -17.58 -5.72
CA THR A 121 -2.68 -17.13 -7.09
C THR A 121 -4.17 -16.88 -7.25
N ARG A 122 -5.00 -17.42 -6.35
CA ARG A 122 -6.46 -17.26 -6.40
C ARG A 122 -6.88 -15.84 -5.98
N SER A 123 -7.60 -15.15 -6.86
CA SER A 123 -8.38 -13.95 -6.55
C SER A 123 -9.56 -14.24 -5.62
N ASP A 124 -10.04 -15.48 -5.61
CA ASP A 124 -11.34 -15.84 -5.03
C ASP A 124 -11.25 -16.29 -3.56
N LEU A 125 -10.25 -15.79 -2.82
CA LEU A 125 -10.10 -16.07 -1.38
C LEU A 125 -11.29 -15.52 -0.57
N CYS A 126 -12.00 -14.54 -1.12
CA CYS A 126 -13.23 -14.00 -0.59
C CYS A 126 -14.34 -14.10 -1.67
N PRO A 127 -15.48 -14.75 -1.39
CA PRO A 127 -16.59 -14.85 -2.35
C PRO A 127 -17.15 -13.50 -2.80
N LEU A 128 -16.91 -12.43 -2.04
CA LEU A 128 -17.34 -11.07 -2.35
C LEU A 128 -16.36 -10.29 -3.27
N ASP A 129 -15.17 -10.80 -3.54
CA ASP A 129 -14.14 -10.14 -4.38
C ASP A 129 -14.35 -10.44 -5.88
N GLY A 130 -15.07 -11.52 -6.21
CA GLY A 130 -15.25 -12.00 -7.58
C GLY A 130 -16.32 -11.29 -8.40
N SER A 131 -17.19 -10.48 -7.78
CA SER A 131 -18.25 -9.76 -8.49
C SER A 131 -18.31 -8.30 -8.04
N PRO A 132 -18.22 -7.32 -8.95
CA PRO A 132 -18.41 -5.92 -8.60
C PRO A 132 -19.82 -5.74 -8.01
N TRP A 133 -19.90 -4.97 -6.92
CA TRP A 133 -21.17 -4.71 -6.21
C TRP A 133 -22.19 -3.97 -7.10
N ILE A 134 -21.70 -3.36 -8.17
CA ILE A 134 -22.48 -2.76 -9.24
C ILE A 134 -22.29 -3.68 -10.46
N PRO A 135 -23.38 -4.27 -11.02
CA PRO A 135 -23.27 -5.00 -12.27
C PRO A 135 -22.71 -4.05 -13.33
N VAL A 136 -21.71 -4.51 -14.08
CA VAL A 136 -21.24 -3.75 -15.24
C VAL A 136 -22.36 -3.83 -16.27
N ASP A 137 -23.03 -2.70 -16.49
CA ASP A 137 -23.97 -2.55 -17.59
C ASP A 137 -23.17 -2.80 -18.88
N THR A 138 -23.35 -3.98 -19.48
CA THR A 138 -22.82 -4.32 -20.80
C THR A 138 -23.61 -3.55 -21.86
N GLU A 139 -23.54 -2.23 -21.87
CA GLU A 139 -24.06 -1.37 -22.94
C GLU A 139 -23.13 -0.15 -23.15
N ALA A 140 -22.08 -0.34 -23.96
CA ALA A 140 -21.55 0.60 -24.97
C ALA A 140 -20.23 0.09 -25.55
#